data_AF-N6Y867-F1
#
_entry.id   AF-N6Y867-F1
#
_cell.length_a   1.000
_cell.length_b   1.000
_cell.length_c   1.000
_cell.angle_alpha   90.00
_cell.angle_beta   90.00
_cell.angle_gamma   90.00
#
_symmetry.space_group_name_H-M   'P 1'
#
loop_
_entity.id
_entity.type
_entity.pdbx_description
1 polymer ?
#
loop_
_entity_poly.entity_id
_entity_poly.type
_entity_poly.pdbx_seq_one_letter_code
_entity_poly.pdbx_strand_id
1 'polypeptide(L)' 'MVMNDSMIAAISLEHGFAFVTGNTRDFESSGVGLIDPWAYGP' A
#
# COMPACT_ATOMS: atom_id res chain seq x y z
N MET A 1 4.84 -0.80 -10.11
CA MET A 1 3.38 -0.57 -10.04
C MET A 1 2.70 -1.04 -11.31
N VAL A 2 1.93 -2.13 -11.25
CA VAL A 2 1.05 -2.56 -12.34
C VAL A 2 -0.29 -1.81 -12.22
N MET A 3 -1.05 -1.69 -13.30
CA MET A 3 -2.27 -0.86 -13.36
C MET A 3 -3.33 -1.23 -12.30
N ASN A 4 -3.44 -2.50 -11.91
CA ASN A 4 -4.34 -2.97 -10.84
C ASN A 4 -3.88 -2.47 -9.46
N ASP A 5 -2.60 -2.56 -9.16
CA ASP A 5 -1.99 -2.14 -7.90
C ASP A 5 -2.23 -0.64 -7.68
N SER A 6 -2.07 0.16 -8.74
CA SER A 6 -2.37 1.59 -8.77
C SER A 6 -3.81 1.90 -8.40
N MET A 7 -4.77 1.10 -8.88
CA MET A 7 -6.19 1.32 -8.60
C MET A 7 -6.50 1.04 -7.13
N ILE A 8 -5.95 -0.03 -6.56
CA ILE A 8 -6.21 -0.37 -5.15
C ILE A 8 -5.55 0.66 -4.22
N ALA A 9 -4.35 1.13 -4.56
CA ALA A 9 -3.68 2.22 -3.84
C ALA A 9 -4.50 3.53 -3.89
N ALA A 10 -5.05 3.89 -5.05
CA ALA A 10 -5.87 5.08 -5.21
C ALA A 10 -7.18 5.02 -4.40
N ILE A 11 -7.86 3.86 -4.36
CA ILE A 11 -9.06 3.65 -3.54
C ILE A 11 -8.73 3.78 -2.05
N SER A 12 -7.62 3.20 -1.62
CA SER A 12 -7.17 3.27 -0.23
C SER A 12 -6.83 4.70 0.17
N LEU A 13 -6.19 5.46 -0.71
CA LEU A 13 -5.88 6.87 -0.53
C LEU A 13 -7.16 7.73 -0.43
N GLU A 14 -8.13 7.51 -1.30
CA GLU A 14 -9.38 8.31 -1.34
C GLU A 14 -10.20 8.14 -0.07
N HIS A 15 -10.32 6.90 0.43
CA HIS A 15 -11.10 6.62 1.63
C HIS A 15 -10.30 6.73 2.95
N GLY A 16 -9.02 7.12 2.90
CA GLY A 16 -8.17 7.24 4.08
C GLY A 16 -7.83 5.90 4.75
N PHE A 17 -7.83 4.81 3.99
CA PHE A 17 -7.42 3.49 4.47
C PHE A 17 -5.91 3.31 4.41
N ALA A 18 -5.40 2.47 5.32
CA ALA A 18 -4.03 2.00 5.26
C ALA A 18 -3.92 0.76 4.37
N PHE A 19 -2.94 0.76 3.48
CA PHE A 19 -2.66 -0.29 2.52
C PHE A 19 -1.65 -1.28 3.08
N VAL A 20 -2.10 -2.51 3.33
CA VAL A 20 -1.28 -3.59 3.89
C VAL A 20 -0.66 -4.40 2.74
N THR A 21 0.66 -4.39 2.61
CA THR A 21 1.36 -5.12 1.54
C THR A 21 2.77 -5.52 1.97
N GLY A 22 3.26 -6.64 1.42
CA GLY A 22 4.65 -7.10 1.60
C GLY A 22 5.63 -6.54 0.60
N ASN A 23 5.11 -5.86 -0.40
CA ASN A 23 5.92 -5.19 -1.39
C ASN A 23 5.78 -3.68 -1.21
N THR A 24 6.07 -3.18 0.00
CA THR A 24 6.00 -1.75 0.32
C THR A 24 6.77 -0.90 -0.69
N ARG A 25 7.91 -1.39 -1.17
CA ARG A 25 8.81 -0.72 -2.13
C ARG A 25 8.15 -0.27 -3.43
N ASP A 26 7.16 -1.00 -3.90
CA ASP A 26 6.47 -0.65 -5.15
C ASP A 26 5.43 0.47 -4.94
N PHE A 27 4.99 0.68 -3.70
CA PHE A 27 3.94 1.62 -3.32
C PHE A 27 4.48 2.86 -2.58
N GLU A 28 5.77 2.93 -2.23
CA GLU A 28 6.36 4.10 -1.53
C GLU A 28 6.13 5.42 -2.29
N SER A 29 6.11 5.38 -3.63
CA SER A 29 5.88 6.56 -4.47
C SER A 29 4.39 6.94 -4.62
N SER A 30 3.46 6.14 -4.11
CA SER A 30 2.01 6.35 -4.29
C SER A 30 1.36 7.20 -3.20
N GLY A 31 2.06 7.48 -2.09
CA GLY A 31 1.59 8.38 -1.02
C GLY A 31 0.49 7.80 -0.13
N VAL A 32 0.09 6.54 -0.35
CA VAL A 32 -0.83 5.82 0.52
C VAL A 32 -0.15 5.44 1.84
N GLY A 33 -0.89 5.39 2.95
CA GLY A 33 -0.36 4.88 4.21
C GLY A 33 -0.04 3.40 4.09
N LEU A 34 1.23 3.01 4.20
CA LEU A 34 1.67 1.62 4.03
C LEU A 34 1.86 0.93 5.37
N ILE A 35 1.37 -0.30 5.47
CA ILE A 35 1.61 -1.20 6.60
C ILE A 35 2.31 -2.43 6.05
N ASP A 36 3.54 -2.69 6.50
CA ASP A 36 4.24 -3.94 6.24
C ASP A 36 3.79 -4.99 7.27
N PRO A 37 3.11 -6.07 6.87
CA PRO A 37 2.62 -7.06 7.82
C PRO A 37 3.73 -7.98 8.35
N TRP A 38 4.90 -8.06 7.69
CA TRP A 38 6.04 -8.85 8.16
C TRP A 38 6.86 -8.13 9.23
N ALA A 39 6.82 -6.80 9.30
CA ALA A 39 7.47 -6.00 10.33
C ALA A 39 6.91 -6.19 11.75
N TYR A 40 5.70 -6.74 11.87
CA TYR A 40 5.00 -6.93 13.16
C TYR A 40 4.92 -8.40 13.60
N GLY A 41 5.50 -9.35 12.85
CA GLY A 41 5.68 -10.75 13.23
C GLY A 41 7.06 -11.03 13.83
N PRO A 42 7.24 -12.10 14.64
CA PRO A 42 8.49 -12.38 15.38
C PRO A 42 9.72 -12.56 14.50
#